data_AF-A0A914S7N5-F1
#
_entry.id   AF-A0A914S7N5-F1
#
_cell.length_a   1.000
_cell.length_b   1.000
_cell.length_c   1.000
_cell.angle_alpha   90.00
_cell.angle_beta   90.00
_cell.angle_gamma   90.00
#
_symmetry.space_group_name_H-M   'P 1'
#
loop_
_entity.id
_entity.type
_entity.pdbx_description
1 polymer ?
#
loop_
_entity_poly.entity_id
_entity_poly.type
_entity_poly.pdbx_seq_one_letter_code
_entity_poly.pdbx_strand_id
1 'polypeptide(L)'
;MILDDGGDLTNLVHQKHPQYLPGIYGLSEETTTGVHNLAKMLKAGTLKVAAINVNDSVTKSKFDNLYGIRESLPDGIKRATDVMIAGKVAVVCGFGDVGKGACASLREGRLLSCCELFSFVFFEERHQWG
;
A
#
# COMPACT_ATOMS: atom_id res chain seq x y z
N MET A 1 20.15 -6.97 -11.50
CA MET A 1 18.93 -6.13 -11.40
C MET A 1 18.21 -6.58 -10.14
N ILE A 2 17.65 -5.66 -9.36
CA ILE A 2 16.78 -5.98 -8.21
C ILE A 2 15.35 -5.56 -8.58
N LEU A 3 14.37 -6.42 -8.32
CA LEU A 3 12.96 -6.07 -8.37
C LEU A 3 12.42 -6.39 -6.99
N ASP A 4 11.97 -5.36 -6.28
CA ASP A 4 11.70 -5.43 -4.85
C ASP A 4 10.30 -4.87 -4.53
N ASP A 5 9.72 -5.45 -3.49
CA ASP A 5 8.45 -5.04 -2.94
C ASP A 5 8.59 -5.00 -1.41
N GLY A 6 8.75 -3.78 -0.87
CA GLY A 6 8.85 -3.52 0.55
C GLY A 6 10.27 -3.19 1.02
N GLY A 7 11.28 -3.39 0.17
CA GLY A 7 12.67 -2.99 0.42
C GLY A 7 13.52 -4.02 1.16
N ASP A 8 13.00 -5.23 1.43
CA ASP A 8 13.73 -6.26 2.19
C ASP A 8 14.91 -6.83 1.42
N LEU A 9 14.72 -7.13 0.12
CA LEU A 9 15.81 -7.63 -0.73
C LEU A 9 16.88 -6.55 -0.91
N THR A 10 16.45 -5.31 -1.10
CA THR A 10 17.33 -4.14 -1.21
C THR A 10 18.17 -4.00 0.05
N ASN A 11 17.56 -4.08 1.24
CA ASN A 11 18.26 -4.01 2.52
C ASN A 11 19.23 -5.18 2.71
N LEU A 12 18.81 -6.40 2.36
CA LEU A 12 19.63 -7.60 2.47
C LEU A 12 20.91 -7.48 1.63
N VAL A 13 20.79 -7.02 0.38
CA VAL A 13 21.94 -6.84 -0.50
C VAL A 13 22.83 -5.69 -0.02
N HIS A 14 22.27 -4.58 0.44
CA HIS A 14 23.07 -3.44 0.94
C HIS A 14 23.81 -3.75 2.25
N GLN A 15 23.23 -4.56 3.14
CA GLN A 15 23.79 -4.83 4.47
C GLN A 15 24.62 -6.12 4.54
N LYS A 16 24.12 -7.22 3.97
CA LYS A 16 24.75 -8.55 4.11
C LYS A 16 25.53 -8.99 2.88
N HIS A 17 25.16 -8.51 1.70
CA HIS A 17 25.82 -8.90 0.45
C HIS A 17 26.30 -7.73 -0.41
N PRO A 18 27.07 -6.78 0.14
CA PRO A 18 27.52 -5.59 -0.59
C PRO A 18 28.42 -5.93 -1.79
N GLN A 19 29.02 -7.13 -1.81
CA GLN A 19 29.85 -7.63 -2.93
C GLN A 19 29.09 -7.73 -4.26
N TYR A 20 27.75 -7.86 -4.23
CA TYR A 20 26.96 -7.96 -5.46
C TYR A 20 26.53 -6.61 -6.02
N LEU A 21 26.62 -5.52 -5.24
CA LEU A 21 26.18 -4.19 -5.66
C LEU A 21 26.84 -3.69 -6.96
N PRO A 22 28.16 -3.87 -7.19
CA PRO A 22 28.79 -3.43 -8.45
C PRO A 22 28.25 -4.11 -9.70
N GLY A 23 27.69 -5.32 -9.57
CA GLY A 23 27.09 -6.08 -10.69
C GLY A 23 25.61 -5.78 -10.92
N ILE A 24 24.99 -4.95 -10.08
CA ILE A 24 23.57 -4.64 -10.15
C ILE A 24 23.37 -3.29 -10.83
N TYR A 25 22.83 -3.31 -12.04
CA TYR A 25 22.56 -2.10 -12.83
C TYR A 25 21.54 -1.14 -12.22
N GLY A 26 20.60 -1.65 -11.43
CA GLY A 26 19.56 -0.85 -10.81
C GLY A 26 18.49 -1.71 -10.13
N LEU A 27 17.58 -1.02 -9.46
CA LEU A 27 16.45 -1.61 -8.76
C LEU A 27 15.13 -0.90 -9.07
N SER A 28 14.03 -1.66 -9.06
CA SER A 28 12.66 -1.13 -9.10
C SER A 28 11.93 -1.48 -7.81
N GLU A 29 11.23 -0.51 -7.23
CA GLU A 29 10.49 -0.67 -5.98
C GLU A 29 9.00 -0.38 -6.16
N GLU A 30 8.18 -1.30 -5.68
CA GLU A 30 6.74 -1.33 -5.92
C GLU A 30 5.89 -0.72 -4.81
N THR A 31 6.31 -0.76 -3.54
CA THR A 31 5.44 -0.31 -2.43
C THR A 31 5.86 1.00 -1.78
N THR A 32 4.87 1.64 -1.15
CA THR A 32 5.02 2.94 -0.49
C THR A 32 6.03 2.89 0.66
N THR A 33 6.10 1.77 1.37
CA THR A 33 7.08 1.53 2.45
C THR A 33 8.49 1.41 1.91
N GLY A 34 8.69 0.61 0.86
CA GLY A 34 10.00 0.45 0.22
C GLY A 34 10.51 1.76 -0.38
N VAL A 35 9.63 2.55 -1.03
CA VAL A 35 9.97 3.89 -1.54
C VAL A 35 10.42 4.83 -0.41
N HIS A 36 9.73 4.81 0.74
CA HIS A 36 10.14 5.59 1.90
C HIS A 36 11.52 5.17 2.42
N ASN A 37 11.83 3.87 2.41
CA ASN A 37 13.13 3.35 2.79
C ASN A 37 14.23 3.82 1.81
N LEU A 38 13.98 3.72 0.50
CA LEU A 38 14.89 4.21 -0.54
C LEU A 38 15.17 5.70 -0.40
N ALA A 39 14.14 6.51 -0.12
CA ALA A 39 14.30 7.94 0.13
C ALA A 39 15.16 8.24 1.37
N LYS A 40 15.05 7.43 2.43
CA LYS A 40 15.92 7.54 3.61
C LYS A 40 17.36 7.15 3.28
N MET A 41 17.57 6.07 2.53
CA MET A 41 18.89 5.63 2.09
C MET A 41 19.57 6.64 1.17
N LEU A 42 18.81 7.27 0.27
CA LEU A 42 19.30 8.34 -0.60
C LEU A 42 19.74 9.56 0.21
N LYS A 43 18.92 10.01 1.18
CA LYS A 43 19.27 11.12 2.08
C LYS A 43 20.49 10.81 2.96
N ALA A 44 20.66 9.56 3.36
CA ALA A 44 21.82 9.11 4.14
C ALA A 44 23.07 8.86 3.29
N GLY A 45 22.99 8.93 1.96
CA GLY A 45 24.09 8.60 1.05
C GLY A 45 24.47 7.10 1.06
N THR A 46 23.60 6.23 1.57
CA THR A 46 23.85 4.79 1.67
C THR A 46 23.29 3.99 0.50
N LEU A 47 22.47 4.61 -0.36
CA LEU A 47 21.96 4.00 -1.59
C LEU A 47 23.08 3.93 -2.64
N LYS A 48 23.48 2.71 -3.02
CA LYS A 48 24.64 2.48 -3.90
C LYS A 48 24.29 2.10 -5.34
N VAL A 49 23.00 1.99 -5.64
CA VAL A 49 22.46 1.55 -6.93
C VAL A 49 21.31 2.46 -7.35
N ALA A 50 21.17 2.67 -8.66
CA ALA A 50 20.07 3.47 -9.20
C ALA A 50 18.73 2.81 -8.89
N ALA A 51 17.75 3.59 -8.43
CA ALA A 51 16.44 3.12 -8.04
C ALA A 51 15.33 3.82 -8.81
N ILE A 52 14.37 3.06 -9.32
CA ILE A 52 13.15 3.54 -9.95
C ILE A 52 11.99 3.29 -8.98
N ASN A 53 11.28 4.36 -8.66
CA ASN A 53 10.04 4.30 -7.89
C ASN A 53 8.89 3.96 -8.84
N VAL A 54 8.36 2.75 -8.73
CA VAL A 54 7.22 2.29 -9.53
C VAL A 54 5.90 2.62 -8.83
N ASN A 55 5.88 2.61 -7.49
CA ASN A 55 4.70 2.87 -6.66
C ASN A 55 3.96 4.16 -7.06
N ASP A 56 4.70 5.25 -7.26
CA ASP A 56 4.12 6.58 -7.48
C ASP A 56 3.65 6.81 -8.93
N SER A 57 3.77 5.79 -9.78
CA SER A 57 3.12 5.80 -11.09
C SER A 57 1.60 5.90 -10.89
N VAL A 58 0.94 6.78 -11.66
CA VAL A 58 -0.53 6.96 -11.59
C VAL A 58 -1.26 5.64 -11.82
N THR A 59 -0.76 4.84 -12.77
CA THR A 59 -1.31 3.53 -13.11
C THR A 59 -1.07 2.47 -12.03
N LYS A 60 -0.11 2.65 -11.12
CA LYS A 60 0.15 1.75 -10.00
C LYS A 60 -0.65 2.20 -8.79
N SER A 61 -0.34 3.38 -8.26
CA SER A 61 -0.97 3.92 -7.05
C SER A 61 -2.50 4.00 -7.13
N LYS A 62 -3.08 4.44 -8.24
CA LYS A 62 -4.55 4.60 -8.36
C LYS A 62 -5.29 3.35 -8.80
N PHE A 63 -4.61 2.35 -9.35
CA PHE A 63 -5.27 1.09 -9.71
C PHE A 63 -5.04 0.01 -8.68
N ASP A 64 -3.79 -0.27 -8.34
CA ASP A 64 -3.44 -1.34 -7.43
C ASP A 64 -3.96 -1.04 -6.01
N ASN A 65 -3.55 0.09 -5.44
CA ASN A 65 -3.89 0.41 -4.05
C ASN A 65 -5.39 0.69 -3.86
N LEU A 66 -6.04 1.33 -4.84
CA LEU A 66 -7.45 1.73 -4.72
C LEU A 66 -8.41 0.65 -5.26
N TYR A 67 -8.27 0.26 -6.53
CA TYR A 67 -9.18 -0.69 -7.17
C TYR A 67 -8.82 -2.15 -6.85
N GLY A 68 -7.53 -2.48 -6.73
CA GLY A 68 -7.07 -3.84 -6.39
C GLY A 68 -7.57 -4.28 -5.01
N ILE A 69 -7.41 -3.43 -4.00
CA ILE A 69 -7.92 -3.68 -2.64
C ILE A 69 -9.44 -3.73 -2.60
N ARG A 70 -10.12 -2.92 -3.44
CA ARG A 70 -11.59 -2.92 -3.47
C ARG A 70 -12.16 -4.30 -3.84
N GLU A 71 -11.52 -5.02 -4.75
CA GLU A 71 -11.96 -6.35 -5.18
C GLU A 71 -11.41 -7.47 -4.28
N SER A 72 -10.13 -7.37 -3.88
CA SER A 72 -9.42 -8.46 -3.19
C SER A 72 -9.74 -8.58 -1.69
N LEU A 73 -10.03 -7.47 -1.00
CA LEU A 73 -10.35 -7.47 0.43
C LEU A 73 -11.59 -8.34 0.78
N PRO A 74 -12.77 -8.14 0.16
CA PRO A 74 -13.96 -8.93 0.48
C PRO A 74 -13.81 -10.37 0.02
N ASP A 75 -13.07 -10.62 -1.06
CA ASP A 75 -12.75 -11.96 -1.55
C ASP A 75 -11.90 -12.73 -0.53
N GLY A 76 -10.85 -12.11 0.02
CA GLY A 76 -10.03 -12.71 1.08
C GLY A 76 -10.81 -13.06 2.34
N ILE A 77 -11.66 -12.14 2.82
CA ILE A 77 -12.50 -12.36 4.01
C ILE A 77 -13.49 -13.51 3.77
N LYS A 78 -14.16 -13.53 2.60
CA LYS A 78 -15.09 -14.59 2.23
C LYS A 78 -14.41 -15.95 2.16
N ARG A 79 -13.29 -16.06 1.43
CA ARG A 79 -12.56 -17.34 1.28
C ARG A 79 -12.02 -17.89 2.60
N ALA A 80 -11.61 -17.00 3.51
CA ALA A 80 -11.01 -17.44 4.77
C ALA A 80 -12.04 -17.85 5.83
N THR A 81 -13.24 -17.25 5.81
CA THR A 81 -14.15 -17.34 6.96
C THR A 81 -15.62 -17.62 6.61
N ASP A 82 -15.99 -17.53 5.33
CA ASP A 82 -17.37 -17.66 4.82
C ASP A 82 -18.40 -16.79 5.59
N VAL A 83 -17.95 -15.72 6.24
CA VAL A 83 -18.81 -14.90 7.09
C VAL A 83 -19.74 -14.03 6.24
N MET A 84 -20.96 -13.85 6.73
CA MET A 84 -21.86 -12.85 6.18
C MET A 84 -21.30 -11.46 6.48
N ILE A 85 -20.95 -10.72 5.43
CA ILE A 85 -20.40 -9.38 5.52
C ILE A 85 -21.50 -8.34 5.81
N ALA A 86 -22.69 -8.51 5.22
CA ALA A 86 -23.79 -7.55 5.36
C ALA A 86 -24.28 -7.40 6.81
N GLY A 87 -24.49 -6.15 7.24
CA GLY A 87 -25.04 -5.82 8.56
C GLY A 87 -24.06 -5.88 9.73
N LYS A 88 -22.79 -6.21 9.48
CA LYS A 88 -21.73 -6.10 10.50
C LYS A 88 -21.13 -4.68 10.51
N VAL A 89 -20.43 -4.36 11.60
CA VAL A 89 -19.61 -3.15 11.70
C VAL A 89 -18.17 -3.55 11.41
N ALA A 90 -17.53 -2.85 10.48
CA ALA A 90 -16.12 -3.02 10.14
C ALA A 90 -15.35 -1.73 10.46
N VAL A 91 -14.14 -1.88 11.00
CA VAL A 91 -13.25 -0.77 11.31
C VAL A 91 -12.09 -0.80 10.33
N VAL A 92 -11.89 0.29 9.60
CA VAL A 92 -10.76 0.47 8.68
C VAL A 92 -9.80 1.49 9.26
N CYS A 93 -8.59 1.03 9.59
CA CYS A 93 -7.55 1.85 10.18
C CYS A 93 -6.74 2.58 9.10
N GLY A 94 -7.08 3.84 8.84
CA GLY A 94 -6.39 4.73 7.89
C GLY A 94 -7.14 4.93 6.57
N PHE A 95 -7.00 6.12 5.96
CA PHE A 95 -7.77 6.56 4.78
C PHE A 95 -6.89 7.06 3.61
N GLY A 96 -5.76 6.37 3.39
CA GLY A 96 -4.97 6.52 2.16
C GLY A 96 -5.64 5.84 0.96
N ASP A 97 -4.92 5.68 -0.15
CA ASP A 97 -5.48 5.02 -1.35
C ASP A 97 -6.01 3.59 -1.06
N VAL A 98 -5.28 2.82 -0.24
CA VAL A 98 -5.70 1.49 0.27
C VAL A 98 -6.95 1.58 1.15
N GLY A 99 -6.97 2.53 2.10
CA GLY A 99 -8.09 2.71 3.02
C GLY A 99 -9.37 3.13 2.30
N LYS A 100 -9.25 4.00 1.29
CA LYS A 100 -10.36 4.40 0.40
C LYS A 100 -10.93 3.20 -0.35
N GLY A 101 -10.07 2.34 -0.91
CA GLY A 101 -10.48 1.11 -1.59
C GLY A 101 -11.19 0.14 -0.66
N ALA A 102 -10.65 -0.04 0.56
CA ALA A 102 -11.23 -0.87 1.60
C ALA A 102 -12.60 -0.36 2.06
N CYS A 103 -12.73 0.93 2.43
CA CYS A 103 -14.01 1.50 2.86
C CYS A 103 -15.06 1.42 1.73
N ALA A 104 -14.69 1.64 0.46
CA ALA A 104 -15.59 1.50 -0.68
C ALA A 104 -16.13 0.06 -0.84
N SER A 105 -15.23 -0.94 -0.77
CA SER A 105 -15.59 -2.34 -0.89
C SER A 105 -16.51 -2.84 0.22
N LEU A 106 -16.18 -2.48 1.47
CA LEU A 106 -16.95 -2.88 2.64
C LEU A 106 -18.35 -2.23 2.61
N ARG A 107 -18.47 -0.99 2.12
CA ARG A 107 -19.75 -0.31 1.91
C ARG A 107 -20.62 -1.01 0.86
N GLU A 108 -20.06 -1.46 -0.25
CA GLU A 108 -20.78 -2.25 -1.27
C GLU A 108 -21.31 -3.57 -0.68
N GLY A 109 -20.54 -4.19 0.22
CA GLY A 109 -20.94 -5.35 1.01
C GLY A 109 -22.04 -5.08 2.05
N ARG A 110 -22.55 -3.84 2.16
CA ARG A 110 -23.49 -3.36 3.18
C ARG A 110 -22.97 -3.52 4.62
N LEU A 111 -21.66 -3.33 4.82
CA LEU A 111 -21.11 -3.06 6.15
C LEU A 111 -21.30 -1.58 6.51
N LEU A 112 -21.53 -1.33 7.81
CA LEU A 112 -21.22 -0.03 8.39
C LEU A 112 -19.70 0.04 8.59
N SER A 113 -19.02 0.79 7.73
CA SER A 113 -17.57 0.99 7.81
C SER A 113 -17.26 2.26 8.60
N CYS A 114 -16.63 2.14 9.77
CA CYS A 114 -16.03 3.28 10.48
C CYS A 114 -14.56 3.39 10.04
N CYS A 115 -14.21 4.47 9.34
CA CYS A 115 -12.83 4.76 8.96
C CYS A 115 -12.25 5.76 9.99
N GLU A 116 -11.45 5.29 10.95
CA GLU A 116 -10.75 6.15 11.92
C GLU A 116 -9.24 6.00 11.75
N LEU A 117 -8.53 7.12 11.49
CA LEU A 117 -7.16 7.37 11.97
C LEU A 117 -6.54 8.73 11.59
N PHE A 118 -7.23 9.63 10.87
CA PHE A 118 -6.76 11.03 10.75
C PHE A 118 -7.94 12.01 10.75
N SER A 119 -7.89 13.00 11.66
CA SER A 119 -8.92 13.99 12.04
C SER A 119 -9.58 14.83 10.93
N PHE A 120 -9.30 14.59 9.65
CA PHE A 120 -9.79 15.44 8.55
C PHE A 120 -10.95 14.82 7.74
N VAL A 121 -11.13 13.50 7.79
CA VAL A 121 -12.05 12.78 6.88
C VAL A 121 -13.53 12.87 7.29
N PHE A 122 -13.82 13.23 8.55
CA PHE A 122 -15.21 13.41 9.02
C PHE A 122 -15.95 14.55 8.28
N PHE A 123 -15.22 15.50 7.67
CA PHE A 123 -15.80 16.64 6.98
C PHE A 123 -16.15 16.36 5.51
N GLU A 124 -15.37 15.53 4.82
CA GLU A 124 -15.64 15.13 3.43
C GLU A 124 -16.86 14.19 3.35
N GLU A 125 -17.06 13.37 4.38
CA GLU A 125 -18.28 12.57 4.51
C GLU A 125 -19.53 13.42 4.80
N ARG A 126 -19.50 14.51 5.59
CA ARG A 126 -20.75 15.29 5.76
C ARG A 126 -21.31 15.93 4.47
N HIS A 127 -20.47 16.21 3.48
CA HIS A 127 -20.91 16.83 2.22
C HIS A 127 -21.40 15.84 1.16
N GLN A 128 -20.98 14.57 1.20
CA GLN A 128 -21.51 13.52 0.32
C GLN A 128 -22.75 12.81 0.91
N TRP A 129 -23.13 13.17 2.14
CA TRP A 129 -24.19 12.52 2.92
C TRP A 129 -25.34 13.49 3.26
N GLY A 130 -25.53 14.52 2.43
CA GLY A 130 -26.72 15.39 2.40
C GLY A 130 -27.54 15.14 1.14
#